data_AF-A0A0C9T9Y0-F1
#
_entry.id   AF-A0A0C9T9Y0-F1
#
_cell.length_a   1.000
_cell.length_b   1.000
_cell.length_c   1.000
_cell.angle_alpha   90.00
_cell.angle_beta   90.00
_cell.angle_gamma   90.00
#
_symmetry.space_group_name_H-M   'P 1'
#
loop_
_entity.id
_entity.type
_entity.pdbx_description
1 polymer ?
#
loop_
_entity_poly.entity_id
_entity_poly.type
_entity_poly.pdbx_seq_one_letter_code
_entity_poly.pdbx_strand_id
1 'polypeptide(L)'
;MDYALAHALSYNMTGVQQVLSFYDINCQYMKNLRKRLAGNAFIGIPVELPIVPSIRIWHVHGHQAECHARYAPSFIPGTGRVDGEIIETLWSILNVISPSARGMSFPHRQELLDYQMNDSNFQKMIRMHMPGPGALKRKLRAAMVSMENALAVFRALDDGIPHDQREGWLEQEKTAMHERSIDPKSMDVFDMRTAKAPSVKTVEISLLAWEPLTEGCRGSVTWIARGLQLEQTQIILRMDVKELLLFARRCDCLSGDIATFLADAPSYLGPGYDSELEEGDNQSLDEDGWDGGLVDESAVGPFDKHHAETIHLPLPLVLGPQKCQEDGLDWLAKEEKQLRMGQANNALHELCLALADKAVLFRTDVRHASSQATTSRAWGRVMAVDATVNKFAKIYRASRRAMVALGASNLMLARYQVLSKDHLKVSSAVAEPNARGHRNDALPWFWSMDVARDAEANDWMMEFYRVHWLRSKALKDRWEEELELIRSEARWTGNFFDFKARFWENMEDSIGDAATDRGRACYAARQSTIYGRLRNHCRNTFDEDVLP
;
A
#
# COMPACT_ATOMS: atom_id res chain seq x y z
N MET A 1 18.40 2.95 -20.28
CA MET A 1 18.30 3.51 -18.92
C MET A 1 19.61 4.13 -18.46
N ASP A 2 20.71 3.38 -18.35
CA ASP A 2 22.01 3.90 -17.90
C ASP A 2 22.44 5.19 -18.64
N TYR A 3 22.32 5.21 -19.97
CA TYR A 3 22.60 6.39 -20.80
C TYR A 3 21.76 7.61 -20.38
N ALA A 4 20.45 7.45 -20.28
CA ALA A 4 19.54 8.54 -19.91
C ALA A 4 19.83 9.07 -18.50
N LEU A 5 20.10 8.18 -17.54
CA LEU A 5 20.46 8.55 -16.17
C LEU A 5 21.80 9.28 -16.13
N ALA A 6 22.84 8.77 -16.79
CA ALA A 6 24.16 9.39 -16.81
C ALA A 6 24.13 10.79 -17.45
N HIS A 7 23.39 10.96 -18.55
CA HIS A 7 23.24 12.26 -19.19
C HIS A 7 22.39 13.24 -18.38
N ALA A 8 21.34 12.78 -17.71
CA ALA A 8 20.58 13.62 -16.79
C ALA A 8 21.48 14.12 -15.65
N LEU A 9 22.37 13.26 -15.14
CA LEU A 9 23.28 13.57 -14.03
C LEU A 9 24.57 14.29 -14.44
N SER A 10 24.83 14.46 -15.73
CA SER A 10 25.93 15.32 -16.21
C SER A 10 25.45 16.74 -16.51
N TYR A 11 24.13 16.96 -16.58
CA TYR A 11 23.56 18.25 -16.94
C TYR A 11 23.26 19.11 -15.70
N ASN A 12 24.04 20.18 -15.53
CA ASN A 12 23.81 21.24 -14.55
C ASN A 12 23.64 20.78 -13.09
N MET A 13 24.48 19.82 -12.65
CA MET A 13 24.43 19.22 -11.31
C MET A 13 25.31 19.92 -10.26
N THR A 14 25.91 21.08 -10.59
CA THR A 14 26.79 21.81 -9.66
C THR A 14 26.04 22.21 -8.39
N GLY A 15 26.56 21.79 -7.23
CA GLY A 15 25.96 22.09 -5.92
C GLY A 15 24.86 21.12 -5.47
N VAL A 16 24.49 20.12 -6.29
CA VAL A 16 23.54 19.07 -5.88
C VAL A 16 24.23 18.04 -5.00
N GLN A 17 23.69 17.83 -3.79
CA GLN A 17 24.30 16.95 -2.78
C GLN A 17 23.77 15.50 -2.84
N GLN A 18 22.58 15.28 -3.38
CA GLN A 18 21.92 13.98 -3.43
C GLN A 18 20.92 13.93 -4.58
N VAL A 19 20.72 12.75 -5.16
CA VAL A 19 19.71 12.50 -6.19
C VAL A 19 18.77 11.41 -5.75
N LEU A 20 17.47 11.68 -5.85
CA LEU A 20 16.42 10.68 -5.72
C LEU A 20 16.06 10.15 -7.11
N SER A 21 16.21 8.85 -7.32
CA SER A 21 15.86 8.21 -8.59
C SER A 21 14.59 7.39 -8.43
N PHE A 22 13.57 7.67 -9.24
CA PHE A 22 12.33 6.89 -9.28
C PHE A 22 12.33 5.96 -10.50
N TYR A 23 12.17 4.67 -10.28
CA TYR A 23 12.00 3.66 -11.32
C TYR A 23 11.39 2.40 -10.73
N ASP A 24 10.51 1.73 -11.46
CA ASP A 24 9.67 0.66 -10.90
C ASP A 24 10.53 -0.49 -10.39
N ILE A 25 11.56 -0.85 -11.14
CA ILE A 25 12.48 -1.95 -10.80
C ILE A 25 13.77 -1.47 -10.14
N ASN A 26 13.75 -0.33 -9.43
CA ASN A 26 14.97 0.21 -8.81
C ASN A 26 15.63 -0.74 -7.81
N CYS A 27 14.85 -1.62 -7.16
CA CYS A 27 15.38 -2.67 -6.29
C CYS A 27 16.29 -3.70 -7.03
N GLN A 28 16.21 -3.77 -8.35
CA GLN A 28 17.07 -4.62 -9.19
C GLN A 28 18.07 -3.80 -10.01
N TYR A 29 17.60 -2.73 -10.66
CA TYR A 29 18.38 -1.91 -11.58
C TYR A 29 19.64 -1.33 -10.93
N MET A 30 19.51 -0.84 -9.69
CA MET A 30 20.56 -0.10 -8.98
C MET A 30 21.67 -0.99 -8.44
N LYS A 31 21.39 -2.27 -8.16
CA LYS A 31 22.37 -3.25 -7.64
C LYS A 31 23.64 -3.33 -8.49
N ASN A 32 23.48 -3.28 -9.81
CA ASN A 32 24.59 -3.41 -10.76
C ASN A 32 24.96 -2.08 -11.45
N LEU A 33 24.33 -0.95 -11.10
CA LEU A 33 24.54 0.32 -11.81
C LEU A 33 26.01 0.76 -11.79
N ARG A 34 26.64 0.82 -10.60
CA ARG A 34 28.05 1.21 -10.49
C ARG A 34 29.00 0.25 -11.23
N LYS A 35 28.71 -1.06 -11.21
CA LYS A 35 29.47 -2.07 -11.95
C LYS A 35 29.36 -1.87 -13.47
N ARG A 36 28.15 -1.57 -13.98
CA ARG A 36 27.92 -1.29 -15.41
C ARG A 36 28.61 -0.01 -15.86
N LEU A 37 28.59 1.04 -15.03
CA LEU A 37 29.25 2.31 -15.34
C LEU A 37 30.78 2.19 -15.31
N ALA A 38 31.35 1.46 -14.34
CA ALA A 38 32.79 1.25 -14.26
C ALA A 38 33.36 0.49 -15.49
N GLY A 39 32.55 -0.37 -16.10
CA GLY A 39 32.92 -1.08 -17.34
C GLY A 39 32.60 -0.33 -18.63
N ASN A 40 32.08 0.90 -18.57
CA ASN A 40 31.64 1.66 -19.73
C ASN A 40 32.56 2.86 -20.00
N ALA A 41 33.06 2.96 -21.24
CA ALA A 41 33.96 4.04 -21.64
C ALA A 41 33.26 5.35 -22.04
N PHE A 42 31.94 5.33 -22.29
CA PHE A 42 31.19 6.44 -22.89
C PHE A 42 30.28 7.18 -21.92
N ILE A 43 29.88 6.55 -20.82
CA ILE A 43 28.98 7.15 -19.83
C ILE A 43 29.57 7.02 -18.43
N GLY A 44 29.44 8.08 -17.63
CA GLY A 44 29.92 8.13 -16.26
C GLY A 44 29.00 8.99 -15.39
N ILE A 45 29.01 8.71 -14.09
CA ILE A 45 28.35 9.51 -13.07
C ILE A 45 29.43 9.90 -12.05
N PRO A 46 29.45 11.14 -11.53
CA PRO A 46 30.37 11.53 -10.47
C PRO A 46 30.33 10.55 -9.30
N VAL A 47 31.49 10.02 -8.90
CA VAL A 47 31.60 8.95 -7.88
C VAL A 47 31.02 9.37 -6.53
N GLU A 48 31.14 10.67 -6.22
CA GLU A 48 30.71 11.29 -4.97
C GLU A 48 29.22 11.61 -4.91
N LEU A 49 28.48 11.58 -6.02
CA LEU A 49 27.06 11.92 -6.04
C LEU A 49 26.22 10.74 -5.50
N PRO A 50 25.60 10.85 -4.31
CA PRO A 50 24.76 9.79 -3.76
C PRO A 50 23.44 9.71 -4.54
N ILE A 51 23.17 8.55 -5.13
CA ILE A 51 21.89 8.25 -5.78
C ILE A 51 21.10 7.35 -4.84
N VAL A 52 19.97 7.86 -4.34
CA VAL A 52 19.05 7.10 -3.52
C VAL A 52 17.97 6.48 -4.42
N PRO A 53 17.88 5.14 -4.47
CA PRO A 53 16.86 4.48 -5.25
C PRO A 53 15.50 4.53 -4.56
N SER A 54 14.48 4.92 -5.31
CA SER A 54 13.08 4.93 -4.90
C SER A 54 12.22 4.18 -5.92
N ILE A 55 11.18 3.52 -5.44
CA ILE A 55 10.13 2.91 -6.26
C ILE A 55 8.85 3.71 -6.04
N ARG A 56 8.04 3.91 -7.09
CA ARG A 56 6.77 4.64 -6.98
C ARG A 56 5.85 3.95 -5.96
N ILE A 57 5.03 4.73 -5.26
CA ILE A 57 4.24 4.20 -4.12
C ILE A 57 3.24 3.12 -4.56
N TRP A 58 2.61 3.25 -5.72
CA TRP A 58 1.69 2.23 -6.24
C TRP A 58 2.43 0.97 -6.68
N HIS A 59 3.61 1.12 -7.27
CA HIS A 59 4.42 0.02 -7.77
C HIS A 59 5.11 -0.77 -6.65
N VAL A 60 5.55 -0.11 -5.57
CA VAL A 60 6.29 -0.79 -4.49
C VAL A 60 5.43 -1.84 -3.76
N HIS A 61 4.11 -1.68 -3.75
CA HIS A 61 3.19 -2.69 -3.19
C HIS A 61 3.10 -3.96 -4.04
N GLY A 62 3.46 -3.90 -5.33
CA GLY A 62 3.56 -5.07 -6.21
C GLY A 62 4.89 -5.81 -6.11
N HIS A 63 5.83 -5.31 -5.29
CA HIS A 63 7.13 -5.93 -5.07
C HIS A 63 7.12 -6.87 -3.85
N GLN A 64 8.26 -7.51 -3.59
CA GLN A 64 8.48 -8.25 -2.34
C GLN A 64 8.26 -7.32 -1.13
N ALA A 65 7.75 -7.86 -0.02
CA ALA A 65 7.32 -7.07 1.13
C ALA A 65 8.43 -6.16 1.68
N GLU A 66 9.67 -6.63 1.68
CA GLU A 66 10.83 -5.89 2.16
C GLU A 66 11.14 -4.67 1.28
N CYS A 67 10.70 -4.64 0.01
CA CYS A 67 10.91 -3.49 -0.85
C CYS A 67 10.15 -2.24 -0.35
N HIS A 68 9.08 -2.41 0.42
CA HIS A 68 8.29 -1.31 0.95
C HIS A 68 9.13 -0.42 1.87
N ALA A 69 9.68 -0.97 2.95
CA ALA A 69 10.54 -0.22 3.87
C ALA A 69 11.81 0.32 3.18
N ARG A 70 12.39 -0.47 2.26
CA ARG A 70 13.67 -0.16 1.62
C ARG A 70 13.62 0.88 0.51
N TYR A 71 12.50 1.01 -0.21
CA TYR A 71 12.43 1.82 -1.44
C TYR A 71 11.18 2.70 -1.55
N ALA A 72 10.21 2.63 -0.64
CA ALA A 72 9.06 3.52 -0.71
C ALA A 72 9.47 4.97 -0.38
N PRO A 73 8.95 5.98 -1.12
CA PRO A 73 9.25 7.40 -0.89
C PRO A 73 8.89 7.83 0.54
N SER A 74 7.87 7.21 1.14
CA SER A 74 7.43 7.49 2.51
C SER A 74 8.53 7.34 3.56
N PHE A 75 9.61 6.59 3.28
CA PHE A 75 10.73 6.39 4.20
C PHE A 75 12.03 7.03 3.71
N ILE A 76 12.00 7.91 2.70
CA ILE A 76 13.22 8.54 2.14
C ILE A 76 13.26 10.03 2.47
N PRO A 77 14.26 10.50 3.22
CA PRO A 77 14.47 11.93 3.41
C PRO A 77 14.59 12.71 2.10
N GLY A 78 13.93 13.87 2.06
CA GLY A 78 13.93 14.78 0.93
C GLY A 78 12.92 14.46 -0.19
N THR A 79 12.11 13.38 -0.08
CA THR A 79 11.07 13.12 -1.08
C THR A 79 9.81 13.93 -0.88
N GLY A 80 9.54 14.43 0.33
CA GLY A 80 8.21 14.95 0.67
C GLY A 80 7.12 13.89 0.51
N ARG A 81 5.92 14.34 0.11
CA ARG A 81 4.75 13.48 -0.17
C ARG A 81 4.53 13.34 -1.66
N VAL A 82 5.29 12.43 -2.27
CA VAL A 82 5.26 12.15 -3.71
C VAL A 82 4.90 10.70 -4.01
N ASP A 83 4.04 10.50 -5.01
CA ASP A 83 3.67 9.16 -5.48
C ASP A 83 4.73 8.56 -6.40
N GLY A 84 5.53 9.42 -7.05
CA GLY A 84 6.52 9.06 -8.08
C GLY A 84 5.91 8.84 -9.48
N GLU A 85 4.58 8.91 -9.59
CA GLU A 85 3.76 8.66 -10.79
C GLU A 85 3.47 9.95 -11.56
N ILE A 86 4.39 10.38 -12.44
CA ILE A 86 4.20 11.63 -13.22
C ILE A 86 3.96 11.35 -14.71
N ILE A 87 4.69 10.41 -15.30
CA ILE A 87 4.70 10.24 -16.76
C ILE A 87 3.40 9.59 -17.25
N GLU A 88 2.97 8.49 -16.63
CA GLU A 88 1.81 7.71 -17.07
C GLU A 88 0.48 8.44 -16.85
N THR A 89 0.35 9.17 -15.73
CA THR A 89 -0.80 10.04 -15.45
C THR A 89 -0.95 11.14 -16.50
N LEU A 90 0.15 11.71 -17.00
CA LEU A 90 0.11 12.73 -18.06
C LEU A 90 -0.26 12.15 -19.44
N TRP A 91 0.09 10.90 -19.72
CA TRP A 91 -0.27 10.25 -21.00
C TRP A 91 -1.77 10.05 -21.17
N SER A 92 -2.53 9.95 -20.08
CA SER A 92 -3.99 9.83 -20.14
C SER A 92 -4.65 10.97 -20.94
N ILE A 93 -4.10 12.18 -20.87
CA ILE A 93 -4.57 13.37 -21.59
C ILE A 93 -4.36 13.20 -23.11
N LEU A 94 -3.29 12.51 -23.52
CA LEU A 94 -2.97 12.27 -24.92
C LEU A 94 -3.88 11.22 -25.57
N ASN A 95 -4.60 10.42 -24.79
CA ASN A 95 -5.56 9.47 -25.35
C ASN A 95 -6.66 10.14 -26.19
N VAL A 96 -7.01 11.39 -25.86
CA VAL A 96 -8.02 12.17 -26.59
C VAL A 96 -7.60 12.46 -28.03
N ILE A 97 -6.31 12.72 -28.26
CA ILE A 97 -5.78 13.07 -29.58
C ILE A 97 -5.34 11.84 -30.40
N SER A 98 -5.17 10.69 -29.74
CA SER A 98 -4.71 9.45 -30.37
C SER A 98 -5.52 9.05 -31.61
N PRO A 99 -6.87 9.11 -31.63
CA PRO A 99 -7.66 8.80 -32.83
C PRO A 99 -7.31 9.70 -34.03
N SER A 100 -7.14 11.01 -33.80
CA SER A 100 -6.78 11.98 -34.84
C SER A 100 -5.35 11.75 -35.36
N ALA A 101 -4.44 11.33 -34.48
CA ALA A 101 -3.05 11.04 -34.84
C ALA A 101 -2.88 9.77 -35.70
N ARG A 102 -3.84 8.83 -35.69
CA ARG A 102 -3.73 7.55 -36.42
C ARG A 102 -3.64 7.70 -37.93
N GLY A 103 -4.45 8.59 -38.52
CA GLY A 103 -4.50 8.80 -39.97
C GLY A 103 -3.38 9.70 -40.52
N MET A 104 -2.56 10.29 -39.65
CA MET A 104 -1.52 11.24 -40.04
C MET A 104 -0.27 10.54 -40.57
N SER A 105 0.45 11.21 -41.48
CA SER A 105 1.81 10.83 -41.85
C SER A 105 2.74 10.91 -40.64
N PHE A 106 3.86 10.19 -40.68
CA PHE A 106 4.80 10.13 -39.56
C PHE A 106 5.28 11.52 -39.08
N PRO A 107 5.72 12.45 -39.96
CA PRO A 107 6.16 13.78 -39.51
C PRO A 107 5.04 14.59 -38.87
N HIS A 108 3.84 14.60 -39.47
CA HIS A 108 2.70 15.35 -38.93
C HIS A 108 2.23 14.77 -37.59
N ARG A 109 2.24 13.45 -37.44
CA ARG A 109 1.95 12.81 -36.15
C ARG A 109 2.90 13.27 -35.06
N GLN A 110 4.20 13.35 -35.35
CA GLN A 110 5.20 13.81 -34.40
C GLN A 110 4.95 15.28 -34.01
N GLU A 111 4.77 16.17 -34.99
CA GLU A 111 4.48 17.59 -34.74
C GLU A 111 3.21 17.80 -33.90
N LEU A 112 2.15 17.04 -34.18
CA LEU A 112 0.92 17.09 -33.39
C LEU A 112 1.18 16.66 -31.94
N LEU A 113 1.90 15.56 -31.73
CA LEU A 113 2.21 15.06 -30.39
C LEU A 113 3.07 16.06 -29.61
N ASP A 114 4.11 16.60 -30.25
CA ASP A 114 4.99 17.61 -29.65
C ASP A 114 4.21 18.88 -29.29
N TYR A 115 3.30 19.34 -30.15
CA TYR A 115 2.44 20.48 -29.87
C TYR A 115 1.55 20.24 -28.64
N GLN A 116 0.90 19.08 -28.57
CA GLN A 116 -0.01 18.74 -27.47
C GLN A 116 0.74 18.54 -26.14
N MET A 117 1.92 17.92 -26.18
CA MET A 117 2.79 17.80 -25.00
C MET A 117 3.30 19.17 -24.54
N ASN A 118 3.64 20.08 -25.46
CA ASN A 118 4.05 21.44 -25.13
C ASN A 118 2.90 22.27 -24.54
N ASP A 119 1.68 22.16 -25.08
CA ASP A 119 0.51 22.80 -24.49
C ASP A 119 0.24 22.26 -23.08
N SER A 120 0.30 20.94 -22.87
CA SER A 120 0.16 20.34 -21.55
C SER A 120 1.19 20.88 -20.55
N ASN A 121 2.46 21.00 -20.95
CA ASN A 121 3.52 21.60 -20.13
C ASN A 121 3.23 23.07 -19.81
N PHE A 122 2.79 23.84 -20.81
CA PHE A 122 2.43 25.25 -20.63
C PHE A 122 1.24 25.41 -19.68
N GLN A 123 0.18 24.60 -19.85
CA GLN A 123 -0.99 24.57 -18.99
C GLN A 123 -0.61 24.21 -17.55
N LYS A 124 0.25 23.20 -17.36
CA LYS A 124 0.76 22.83 -16.03
C LYS A 124 1.48 24.01 -15.37
N MET A 125 2.39 24.66 -16.12
CA MET A 125 3.16 25.80 -15.64
C MET A 125 2.27 26.97 -15.22
N ILE A 126 1.30 27.38 -16.04
CA ILE A 126 0.43 28.51 -15.66
C ILE A 126 -0.51 28.13 -14.50
N ARG A 127 -1.07 26.91 -14.51
CA ARG A 127 -2.04 26.44 -13.50
C ARG A 127 -1.44 26.18 -12.12
N MET A 128 -0.11 26.17 -11.99
CA MET A 128 0.54 26.21 -10.68
C MET A 128 0.04 27.41 -9.85
N HIS A 129 -0.21 28.55 -10.51
CA HIS A 129 -0.57 29.82 -9.86
C HIS A 129 -1.85 30.50 -10.36
N MET A 130 -2.53 30.03 -11.42
CA MET A 130 -3.69 30.72 -12.04
C MET A 130 -4.83 31.15 -11.07
N PRO A 131 -5.63 32.19 -11.45
CA PRO A 131 -6.66 32.80 -10.60
C PRO A 131 -7.74 31.80 -10.20
N GLY A 132 -7.86 31.57 -8.88
CA GLY A 132 -8.61 30.50 -8.24
C GLY A 132 -7.75 29.93 -7.10
N PRO A 133 -8.15 28.84 -6.42
CA PRO A 133 -7.19 28.13 -5.57
C PRO A 133 -6.22 27.42 -6.52
N GLY A 134 -5.15 28.12 -6.96
CA GLY A 134 -4.09 27.59 -7.80
C GLY A 134 -3.53 26.28 -7.23
N ALA A 135 -2.96 25.42 -8.08
CA ALA A 135 -2.59 24.07 -7.67
C ALA A 135 -1.65 24.07 -6.45
N LEU A 136 -0.68 24.99 -6.41
CA LEU A 136 0.24 25.12 -5.27
C LEU A 136 -0.45 25.68 -4.03
N LYS A 137 -1.39 26.63 -4.16
CA LYS A 137 -2.17 27.14 -3.02
C LYS A 137 -3.04 26.05 -2.38
N ARG A 138 -3.68 25.20 -3.20
CA ARG A 138 -4.44 24.04 -2.69
C ARG A 138 -3.54 23.03 -2.00
N LYS A 139 -2.41 22.69 -2.65
CA LYS A 139 -1.42 21.78 -2.08
C LYS A 139 -0.88 22.30 -0.76
N LEU A 140 -0.56 23.59 -0.67
CA LEU A 140 -0.06 24.22 0.55
C LEU A 140 -1.07 24.08 1.70
N ARG A 141 -2.35 24.43 1.48
CA ARG A 141 -3.38 24.28 2.51
C ARG A 141 -3.56 22.82 2.93
N ALA A 142 -3.59 21.91 1.97
CA ALA A 142 -3.70 20.48 2.25
C ALA A 142 -2.49 19.97 3.06
N ALA A 143 -1.28 20.37 2.67
CA ALA A 143 -0.04 20.01 3.37
C ALA A 143 0.01 20.57 4.79
N MET A 144 -0.45 21.80 5.02
CA MET A 144 -0.53 22.39 6.37
C MET A 144 -1.46 21.57 7.27
N VAL A 145 -2.68 21.28 6.81
CA VAL A 145 -3.64 20.46 7.58
C VAL A 145 -3.11 19.05 7.82
N SER A 146 -2.55 18.43 6.79
CA SER A 146 -1.99 17.08 6.90
C SER A 146 -0.77 17.01 7.81
N MET A 147 0.08 18.04 7.81
CA MET A 147 1.23 18.17 8.70
C MET A 147 0.79 18.31 10.16
N GLU A 148 -0.19 19.18 10.45
CA GLU A 148 -0.76 19.33 11.80
C GLU A 148 -1.34 18.01 12.31
N ASN A 149 -2.08 17.30 11.46
CA ASN A 149 -2.62 15.99 11.81
C ASN A 149 -1.52 14.94 12.05
N ALA A 150 -0.52 14.86 11.18
CA ALA A 150 0.59 13.92 11.32
C ALA A 150 1.41 14.20 12.60
N LEU A 151 1.65 15.48 12.90
CA LEU A 151 2.31 15.91 14.13
C LEU A 151 1.50 15.58 15.37
N ALA A 152 0.18 15.78 15.34
CA ALA A 152 -0.70 15.43 16.47
C ALA A 152 -0.69 13.92 16.75
N VAL A 153 -0.78 13.10 15.71
CA VAL A 153 -0.69 11.63 15.83
C VAL A 153 0.68 11.21 16.37
N PHE A 154 1.76 11.77 15.83
CA PHE A 154 3.11 11.48 16.29
C PHE A 154 3.32 11.87 17.76
N ARG A 155 2.91 13.07 18.17
CA ARG A 155 3.00 13.52 19.58
C ARG A 155 2.23 12.62 20.53
N ALA A 156 1.00 12.23 20.17
CA ALA A 156 0.19 11.36 21.01
C ALA A 156 0.84 9.98 21.23
N LEU A 157 1.57 9.46 20.23
CA LEU A 157 2.39 8.26 20.37
C LEU A 157 3.62 8.52 21.25
N ASP A 158 4.36 9.60 20.96
CA ASP A 158 5.62 9.99 21.60
C ASP A 158 5.48 10.26 23.10
N ASP A 159 4.39 10.90 23.53
CA ASP A 159 4.15 11.31 24.93
C ASP A 159 4.11 10.15 25.92
N GLY A 160 3.81 8.93 25.47
CA GLY A 160 3.73 7.73 26.32
C GLY A 160 4.95 6.81 26.24
N ILE A 161 6.02 7.24 25.57
CA ILE A 161 7.24 6.45 25.42
C ILE A 161 8.36 7.01 26.31
N PRO A 162 8.96 6.20 27.19
CA PRO A 162 10.13 6.57 27.98
C PRO A 162 11.26 7.19 27.14
N HIS A 163 11.96 8.16 27.72
CA HIS A 163 13.00 8.91 27.01
C HIS A 163 14.15 8.02 26.50
N ASP A 164 14.60 7.06 27.30
CA ASP A 164 15.62 6.08 26.95
C ASP A 164 15.24 5.24 25.71
N GLN A 165 13.97 4.84 25.61
CA GLN A 165 13.46 4.11 24.46
C GLN A 165 13.39 4.99 23.20
N ARG A 166 12.92 6.24 23.34
CA ARG A 166 12.88 7.20 22.22
C ARG A 166 14.27 7.45 21.63
N GLU A 167 15.27 7.69 22.49
CA GLU A 167 16.66 7.86 22.05
C GLU A 167 17.18 6.61 21.33
N GLY A 168 16.90 5.42 21.88
CA GLY A 168 17.27 4.16 21.23
C GLY A 168 16.64 3.98 19.84
N TRP A 169 15.38 4.38 19.66
CA TRP A 169 14.69 4.28 18.36
C TRP A 169 15.15 5.34 17.37
N LEU A 170 15.41 6.57 17.83
CA LEU A 170 16.02 7.64 17.03
C LEU A 170 17.39 7.23 16.50
N GLU A 171 18.22 6.60 17.33
CA GLU A 171 19.56 6.16 16.91
C GLU A 171 19.48 5.01 15.89
N GLN A 172 18.53 4.10 16.06
CA GLN A 172 18.24 3.05 15.07
C GLN A 172 17.81 3.64 13.72
N GLU A 173 16.95 4.66 13.72
CA GLU A 173 16.53 5.35 12.51
C GLU A 173 17.72 6.03 11.82
N LYS A 174 18.52 6.80 12.56
CA LYS A 174 19.70 7.49 12.03
C LYS A 174 20.70 6.51 11.39
N THR A 175 20.98 5.41 12.09
CA THR A 175 21.86 4.35 11.59
C THR A 175 21.31 3.75 10.31
N ALA A 176 20.02 3.41 10.28
CA ALA A 176 19.37 2.86 9.10
C ALA A 176 19.42 3.81 7.90
N MET A 177 19.16 5.11 8.12
CA MET A 177 19.23 6.13 7.06
C MET A 177 20.64 6.31 6.51
N HIS A 178 21.66 6.26 7.37
CA HIS A 178 23.06 6.37 6.96
C HIS A 178 23.51 5.16 6.14
N GLU A 179 23.18 3.95 6.60
CA GLU A 179 23.59 2.69 5.99
C GLU A 179 22.79 2.32 4.75
N ARG A 180 21.61 2.91 4.53
CA ARG A 180 20.71 2.64 3.40
C ARG A 180 21.40 2.56 2.05
N SER A 181 22.35 3.46 1.79
CA SER A 181 23.05 3.54 0.50
C SER A 181 24.00 2.36 0.26
N ILE A 182 24.45 1.71 1.34
CA ILE A 182 25.37 0.57 1.34
C ILE A 182 24.58 -0.73 1.45
N ASP A 183 23.71 -0.85 2.45
CA ASP A 183 22.84 -1.99 2.67
C ASP A 183 21.38 -1.53 2.81
N PRO A 184 20.54 -1.75 1.76
CA PRO A 184 19.12 -1.47 1.85
C PRO A 184 18.43 -2.20 3.01
N LYS A 185 18.92 -3.36 3.46
CA LYS A 185 18.30 -4.12 4.57
C LYS A 185 18.30 -3.38 5.90
N SER A 186 19.17 -2.40 6.09
CA SER A 186 19.14 -1.52 7.26
C SER A 186 17.78 -0.84 7.46
N MET A 187 17.03 -0.61 6.36
CA MET A 187 15.68 -0.03 6.39
C MET A 187 14.61 -1.00 6.91
N ASP A 188 14.90 -2.29 7.08
CA ASP A 188 13.95 -3.26 7.66
C ASP A 188 13.60 -2.92 9.12
N VAL A 189 14.30 -1.95 9.73
CA VAL A 189 13.92 -1.31 10.99
C VAL A 189 12.49 -0.75 10.97
N PHE A 190 11.96 -0.38 9.80
CA PHE A 190 10.58 0.08 9.62
C PHE A 190 9.57 -1.07 9.47
N ASP A 191 10.02 -2.32 9.55
CA ASP A 191 9.19 -3.51 9.57
C ASP A 191 9.35 -4.24 10.93
N MET A 192 8.38 -5.09 11.27
CA MET A 192 8.46 -5.90 12.48
C MET A 192 9.50 -7.01 12.31
N ARG A 193 10.45 -7.13 13.24
CA ARG A 193 11.58 -8.07 13.20
C ARG A 193 11.22 -9.53 13.52
N THR A 194 9.97 -9.87 13.81
CA THR A 194 9.60 -11.26 14.06
C THR A 194 9.59 -12.07 12.78
N ALA A 195 10.13 -13.30 12.83
CA ALA A 195 10.04 -14.25 11.74
C ALA A 195 8.56 -14.52 11.43
N LYS A 196 8.03 -13.83 10.41
CA LYS A 196 6.63 -13.98 10.01
C LYS A 196 6.38 -15.46 9.73
N ALA A 197 5.36 -16.03 10.36
CA ALA A 197 4.94 -17.37 9.98
C ALA A 197 4.65 -17.42 8.46
N PRO A 198 4.94 -18.54 7.78
CA PRO A 198 4.80 -18.64 6.32
C PRO A 198 3.39 -18.27 5.88
N SER A 199 3.26 -17.29 4.99
CA SER A 199 1.98 -16.91 4.37
C SER A 199 1.49 -17.99 3.41
N VAL A 200 0.21 -17.96 3.01
CA VAL A 200 -0.32 -18.85 1.94
C VAL A 200 0.61 -18.86 0.73
N LYS A 201 1.06 -17.69 0.26
CA LYS A 201 1.96 -17.56 -0.89
C LYS A 201 3.33 -18.20 -0.64
N THR A 202 3.87 -18.06 0.56
CA THR A 202 5.17 -18.65 0.93
C THR A 202 5.07 -20.18 0.98
N VAL A 203 3.96 -20.70 1.54
CA VAL A 203 3.68 -22.13 1.56
C VAL A 203 3.43 -22.67 0.16
N GLU A 204 2.66 -21.97 -0.68
CA GLU A 204 2.42 -22.31 -2.08
C GLU A 204 3.73 -22.42 -2.87
N ILE A 205 4.61 -21.41 -2.78
CA ILE A 205 5.92 -21.44 -3.44
C ILE A 205 6.77 -22.61 -2.93
N SER A 206 6.72 -22.89 -1.63
CA SER A 206 7.45 -24.00 -1.04
C SER A 206 6.93 -25.32 -1.60
N LEU A 207 5.62 -25.57 -1.55
CA LEU A 207 5.02 -26.80 -2.06
C LEU A 207 5.29 -27.01 -3.55
N LEU A 208 5.20 -25.95 -4.37
CA LEU A 208 5.56 -26.00 -5.80
C LEU A 208 7.03 -26.36 -6.04
N ALA A 209 7.94 -25.96 -5.14
CA ALA A 209 9.36 -26.33 -5.21
C ALA A 209 9.62 -27.80 -4.83
N TRP A 210 8.71 -28.41 -4.06
CA TRP A 210 8.79 -29.79 -3.61
C TRP A 210 7.96 -30.76 -4.46
N GLU A 211 7.13 -30.31 -5.42
CA GLU A 211 6.33 -31.16 -6.33
C GLU A 211 7.25 -32.19 -7.05
N PRO A 212 7.24 -33.48 -6.66
CA PRO A 212 7.94 -34.51 -7.41
C PRO A 212 7.07 -34.90 -8.60
N LEU A 213 7.69 -35.17 -9.75
CA LEU A 213 7.06 -35.65 -10.99
C LEU A 213 6.35 -37.03 -10.86
N THR A 214 6.14 -37.56 -9.65
CA THR A 214 5.79 -38.96 -9.44
C THR A 214 4.54 -39.23 -8.59
N GLU A 215 3.95 -38.25 -7.88
CA GLU A 215 2.78 -38.52 -7.00
C GLU A 215 1.63 -37.49 -7.06
N GLY A 216 1.75 -36.37 -7.78
CA GLY A 216 0.71 -35.31 -7.82
C GLY A 216 0.42 -34.73 -9.21
N CYS A 217 -0.76 -34.13 -9.38
CA CYS A 217 -1.10 -33.35 -10.57
C CYS A 217 -0.42 -31.97 -10.51
N ARG A 218 0.41 -31.66 -11.51
CA ARG A 218 1.07 -30.35 -11.65
C ARG A 218 0.04 -29.22 -11.56
N GLY A 219 0.23 -28.26 -10.65
CA GLY A 219 -0.65 -27.09 -10.50
C GLY A 219 -1.82 -27.26 -9.51
N SER A 220 -1.94 -28.42 -8.88
CA SER A 220 -2.90 -28.70 -7.81
C SER A 220 -2.78 -27.75 -6.63
N VAL A 221 -1.55 -27.47 -6.17
CA VAL A 221 -1.26 -26.50 -5.09
C VAL A 221 -1.85 -25.11 -5.41
N THR A 222 -1.63 -24.63 -6.63
CA THR A 222 -2.15 -23.34 -7.09
C THR A 222 -3.68 -23.35 -7.19
N TRP A 223 -4.26 -24.46 -7.63
CA TRP A 223 -5.71 -24.64 -7.68
C TRP A 223 -6.33 -24.60 -6.28
N ILE A 224 -5.78 -25.35 -5.30
CA ILE A 224 -6.24 -25.30 -3.90
C ILE A 224 -6.11 -23.88 -3.34
N ALA A 225 -4.96 -23.21 -3.54
CA ALA A 225 -4.75 -21.85 -3.07
C ALA A 225 -5.80 -20.86 -3.63
N ARG A 226 -6.19 -21.02 -4.90
CA ARG A 226 -7.29 -20.26 -5.51
C ARG A 226 -8.63 -20.58 -4.84
N GLY A 227 -8.93 -21.84 -4.56
CA GLY A 227 -10.14 -22.24 -3.84
C GLY A 227 -10.23 -21.63 -2.43
N LEU A 228 -9.11 -21.59 -1.69
CA LEU A 228 -9.04 -20.92 -0.38
C LEU A 228 -9.32 -19.41 -0.47
N GLN A 229 -8.85 -18.76 -1.53
CA GLN A 229 -9.12 -17.35 -1.78
C GLN A 229 -10.60 -17.09 -2.09
N LEU A 230 -11.25 -17.98 -2.85
CA LEU A 230 -12.68 -17.91 -3.11
C LEU A 230 -13.50 -18.09 -1.84
N GLU A 231 -13.16 -19.07 -1.00
CA GLU A 231 -13.81 -19.29 0.29
C GLU A 231 -13.67 -18.05 1.20
N GLN A 232 -12.48 -17.44 1.25
CA GLN A 232 -12.26 -16.20 1.98
C GLN A 232 -13.14 -15.06 1.45
N THR A 233 -13.29 -14.96 0.13
CA THR A 233 -14.16 -13.97 -0.52
C THR A 233 -15.63 -14.21 -0.17
N GLN A 234 -16.09 -15.46 -0.15
CA GLN A 234 -17.43 -15.84 0.30
C GLN A 234 -17.67 -15.41 1.76
N ILE A 235 -16.73 -15.70 2.67
CA ILE A 235 -16.82 -15.30 4.09
C ILE A 235 -16.96 -13.78 4.22
N ILE A 236 -16.18 -13.02 3.44
CA ILE A 236 -16.20 -11.55 3.47
C ILE A 236 -17.53 -11.01 2.95
N LEU A 237 -18.04 -11.52 1.82
CA LEU A 237 -19.30 -11.06 1.26
C LEU A 237 -20.48 -11.31 2.20
N ARG A 238 -20.53 -12.45 2.89
CA ARG A 238 -21.56 -12.72 3.91
C ARG A 238 -21.54 -11.70 5.07
N MET A 239 -20.44 -10.98 5.28
CA MET A 239 -20.34 -9.93 6.30
C MET A 239 -20.74 -8.53 5.79
N ASP A 240 -20.62 -8.28 4.49
CA ASP A 240 -20.75 -6.95 3.87
C ASP A 240 -22.15 -6.75 3.23
N VAL A 241 -23.24 -6.76 4.01
CA VAL A 241 -24.63 -6.62 3.48
C VAL A 241 -25.04 -5.15 3.24
N LYS A 242 -24.14 -4.18 3.41
CA LYS A 242 -24.53 -2.76 3.60
C LYS A 242 -24.74 -1.94 2.32
N GLU A 243 -24.20 -2.34 1.16
CA GLU A 243 -24.32 -1.55 -0.09
C GLU A 243 -24.74 -2.41 -1.30
N LEU A 244 -26.04 -2.41 -1.62
CA LEU A 244 -26.69 -3.30 -2.60
C LEU A 244 -26.03 -3.34 -3.99
N LEU A 245 -25.59 -2.20 -4.54
CA LEU A 245 -25.04 -2.15 -5.92
C LEU A 245 -23.60 -2.67 -6.01
N LEU A 246 -22.75 -2.34 -5.04
CA LEU A 246 -21.38 -2.86 -4.99
C LEU A 246 -21.38 -4.33 -4.57
N PHE A 247 -22.31 -4.72 -3.70
CA PHE A 247 -22.56 -6.11 -3.34
C PHE A 247 -22.91 -6.96 -4.57
N ALA A 248 -23.90 -6.54 -5.37
CA ALA A 248 -24.30 -7.26 -6.59
C ALA A 248 -23.12 -7.47 -7.57
N ARG A 249 -22.32 -6.42 -7.84
CA ARG A 249 -21.13 -6.55 -8.71
C ARG A 249 -20.11 -7.52 -8.16
N ARG A 250 -19.89 -7.55 -6.84
CA ARG A 250 -18.96 -8.49 -6.22
C ARG A 250 -19.49 -9.92 -6.28
N CYS A 251 -20.79 -10.14 -6.12
CA CYS A 251 -21.43 -11.43 -6.30
C CYS A 251 -21.30 -11.94 -7.75
N ASP A 252 -21.47 -11.07 -8.76
CA ASP A 252 -21.28 -11.43 -10.16
C ASP A 252 -19.84 -11.85 -10.46
N CYS A 253 -18.85 -11.07 -9.98
CA CYS A 253 -17.43 -11.41 -10.14
C CYS A 253 -17.10 -12.75 -9.46
N LEU A 254 -17.54 -12.94 -8.22
CA LEU A 254 -17.33 -14.19 -7.48
C LEU A 254 -17.97 -15.38 -8.21
N SER A 255 -19.18 -15.22 -8.76
CA SER A 255 -19.86 -16.27 -9.52
C SER A 255 -19.04 -16.70 -10.74
N GLY A 256 -18.47 -15.74 -11.49
CA GLY A 256 -17.61 -16.03 -12.63
C GLY A 256 -16.32 -16.75 -12.24
N ASP A 257 -15.72 -16.35 -11.13
CA ASP A 257 -14.49 -16.98 -10.62
C ASP A 257 -14.76 -18.40 -10.12
N ILE A 258 -15.89 -18.64 -9.44
CA ILE A 258 -16.33 -19.97 -8.99
C ILE A 258 -16.63 -20.87 -10.19
N ALA A 259 -17.35 -20.39 -11.20
CA ALA A 259 -17.64 -21.17 -12.40
C ALA A 259 -16.35 -21.63 -13.10
N THR A 260 -15.35 -20.75 -13.18
CA THR A 260 -14.05 -21.09 -13.74
C THR A 260 -13.31 -22.10 -12.86
N PHE A 261 -13.37 -21.95 -11.54
CA PHE A 261 -12.76 -22.89 -10.59
C PHE A 261 -13.38 -24.30 -10.67
N LEU A 262 -14.72 -24.38 -10.79
CA LEU A 262 -15.45 -25.64 -10.95
C LEU A 262 -15.15 -26.32 -12.29
N ALA A 263 -14.99 -25.54 -13.37
CA ALA A 263 -14.58 -26.08 -14.67
C ALA A 263 -13.19 -26.73 -14.64
N ASP A 264 -12.29 -26.23 -13.79
CA ASP A 264 -10.94 -26.78 -13.62
C ASP A 264 -10.92 -28.06 -12.76
N ALA A 265 -11.93 -28.28 -11.90
CA ALA A 265 -11.96 -29.33 -10.88
C ALA A 265 -11.76 -30.77 -11.39
N PRO A 266 -12.37 -31.21 -12.52
CA PRO A 266 -12.17 -32.56 -13.05
C PRO A 266 -10.71 -32.89 -13.40
N SER A 267 -9.90 -31.87 -13.71
CA SER A 267 -8.47 -32.04 -14.02
C SER A 267 -7.64 -32.47 -12.82
N TYR A 268 -8.13 -32.21 -11.60
CA TYR A 268 -7.42 -32.50 -10.34
C TYR A 268 -8.09 -33.61 -9.53
N LEU A 269 -9.43 -33.69 -9.56
CA LEU A 269 -10.21 -34.67 -8.80
C LEU A 269 -10.51 -35.96 -9.59
N GLY A 270 -10.26 -35.96 -10.90
CA GLY A 270 -10.44 -37.11 -11.78
C GLY A 270 -11.78 -37.11 -12.55
N PRO A 271 -11.88 -37.94 -13.62
CA PRO A 271 -13.01 -37.96 -14.56
C PRO A 271 -14.32 -38.54 -13.99
N GLY A 272 -14.31 -39.07 -12.76
CA GLY A 272 -15.50 -39.55 -12.05
C GLY A 272 -16.13 -38.51 -11.11
N TYR A 273 -15.61 -37.28 -11.07
CA TYR A 273 -16.21 -36.19 -10.30
C TYR A 273 -17.46 -35.67 -11.02
N ASP A 274 -18.63 -36.01 -10.49
CA ASP A 274 -19.90 -35.45 -10.93
C ASP A 274 -20.13 -34.11 -10.20
N SER A 275 -20.26 -33.02 -10.94
CA SER A 275 -20.52 -31.68 -10.39
C SER A 275 -21.92 -31.54 -9.76
N GLU A 276 -22.77 -32.56 -9.90
CA GLU A 276 -24.08 -32.69 -9.26
C GLU A 276 -23.95 -33.47 -7.94
N LEU A 277 -23.31 -32.90 -6.92
CA LEU A 277 -23.33 -33.52 -5.58
C LEU A 277 -24.58 -33.13 -4.81
N GLU A 278 -25.24 -34.20 -4.34
CA GLU A 278 -26.50 -34.33 -3.62
C GLU A 278 -26.66 -33.38 -2.41
N GLU A 279 -27.93 -33.02 -2.14
CA GLU A 279 -28.40 -32.35 -0.93
C GLU A 279 -28.07 -33.18 0.33
N GLY A 280 -26.84 -33.07 0.80
CA GLY A 280 -26.38 -33.61 2.08
C GLY A 280 -26.69 -32.65 3.22
N ASP A 281 -27.17 -33.22 4.33
CA ASP A 281 -27.79 -32.56 5.49
C ASP A 281 -27.11 -31.25 5.92
N ASN A 282 -27.93 -30.21 6.05
CA ASN A 282 -27.56 -28.82 6.21
C ASN A 282 -27.00 -28.54 7.61
N GLN A 283 -25.75 -28.91 7.91
CA GLN A 283 -25.04 -28.30 9.03
C GLN A 283 -24.57 -26.92 8.60
N SER A 284 -25.46 -25.94 8.77
CA SER A 284 -25.16 -24.53 8.58
C SER A 284 -23.82 -24.16 9.22
N LEU A 285 -23.00 -23.40 8.50
CA LEU A 285 -21.73 -22.86 9.01
C LEU A 285 -21.90 -21.81 10.13
N ASP A 286 -23.14 -21.62 10.62
CA ASP A 286 -23.62 -20.47 11.40
C ASP A 286 -24.15 -20.84 12.80
N GLU A 287 -23.83 -22.01 13.35
CA GLU A 287 -24.23 -22.37 14.73
C GLU A 287 -23.29 -21.84 15.84
N ASP A 288 -22.50 -20.80 15.55
CA ASP A 288 -21.84 -20.03 16.60
C ASP A 288 -22.71 -18.80 16.89
N GLY A 289 -23.55 -18.87 17.93
CA GLY A 289 -24.45 -17.80 18.42
C GLY A 289 -23.75 -16.46 18.72
N TRP A 290 -23.31 -15.81 17.65
CA TRP A 290 -22.50 -14.59 17.61
C TRP A 290 -23.18 -13.55 16.72
N ASP A 291 -24.50 -13.60 16.64
CA ASP A 291 -25.29 -12.47 16.18
C ASP A 291 -25.54 -11.53 17.37
N GLY A 292 -24.77 -10.44 17.41
CA GLY A 292 -24.98 -9.36 18.33
C GLY A 292 -26.05 -8.42 17.78
N GLY A 293 -27.32 -8.76 18.03
CA GLY A 293 -28.45 -7.85 18.08
C GLY A 293 -28.58 -6.83 16.94
N LEU A 294 -29.07 -7.28 15.78
CA LEU A 294 -29.91 -6.46 14.92
C LEU A 294 -31.23 -7.19 14.73
N VAL A 295 -32.21 -6.82 15.55
CA VAL A 295 -33.62 -7.08 15.23
C VAL A 295 -33.92 -6.26 13.98
N ASP A 296 -34.28 -6.90 12.87
CA ASP A 296 -35.36 -6.36 12.05
C ASP A 296 -36.11 -7.44 11.27
N GLU A 297 -37.41 -7.41 11.48
CA GLU A 297 -38.43 -8.06 10.69
C GLU A 297 -38.41 -7.44 9.28
N SER A 298 -38.05 -8.21 8.25
CA SER A 298 -38.62 -7.93 6.94
C SER A 298 -38.64 -9.18 6.07
N ALA A 299 -39.80 -9.82 6.06
CA ALA A 299 -40.18 -10.78 5.03
C ALA A 299 -40.16 -10.09 3.65
N VAL A 300 -39.34 -10.60 2.73
CA VAL A 300 -39.50 -10.36 1.29
C VAL A 300 -39.35 -11.71 0.58
N GLY A 301 -40.33 -12.01 -0.27
CA GLY A 301 -40.58 -13.33 -0.88
C GLY A 301 -39.62 -13.80 -1.98
N PRO A 302 -40.00 -14.86 -2.71
CA PRO A 302 -39.08 -15.87 -3.25
C PRO A 302 -38.41 -15.43 -4.55
N PHE A 303 -37.09 -15.21 -4.49
CA PHE A 303 -36.23 -15.24 -5.67
C PHE A 303 -35.15 -16.29 -5.45
N ASP A 304 -35.42 -17.46 -6.01
CA ASP A 304 -34.58 -18.65 -5.98
C ASP A 304 -33.58 -18.59 -7.15
N LYS A 305 -32.33 -18.19 -6.85
CA LYS A 305 -31.12 -18.46 -7.63
C LYS A 305 -29.95 -18.54 -6.65
N HIS A 306 -29.23 -19.66 -6.66
CA HIS A 306 -28.08 -19.93 -5.80
C HIS A 306 -27.16 -18.70 -5.61
N HIS A 307 -27.13 -18.20 -4.38
CA HIS A 307 -26.30 -17.09 -3.96
C HIS A 307 -24.81 -17.50 -4.07
N ALA A 308 -23.99 -16.71 -4.79
CA ALA A 308 -22.57 -17.01 -5.05
C ALA A 308 -21.76 -17.27 -3.76
N GLU A 309 -22.17 -16.60 -2.69
CA GLU A 309 -21.65 -16.71 -1.34
C GLU A 309 -21.95 -18.06 -0.66
N THR A 310 -22.90 -18.86 -1.15
CA THR A 310 -23.28 -20.18 -0.60
C THR A 310 -22.87 -21.36 -1.49
N ILE A 311 -22.29 -21.12 -2.67
CA ILE A 311 -21.86 -22.20 -3.56
C ILE A 311 -20.75 -23.02 -2.90
N HIS A 312 -20.91 -24.34 -2.86
CA HIS A 312 -19.90 -25.25 -2.32
C HIS A 312 -18.68 -25.33 -3.24
N LEU A 313 -17.50 -25.13 -2.65
CA LEU A 313 -16.22 -25.28 -3.34
C LEU A 313 -15.70 -26.71 -3.10
N PRO A 314 -15.36 -27.49 -4.14
CA PRO A 314 -14.86 -28.86 -4.00
C PRO A 314 -13.40 -28.90 -3.52
N LEU A 315 -13.16 -28.39 -2.32
CA LEU A 315 -11.88 -28.54 -1.64
C LEU A 315 -11.79 -29.94 -1.00
N PRO A 316 -10.59 -30.52 -0.85
CA PRO A 316 -10.38 -31.82 -0.20
C PRO A 316 -11.07 -31.94 1.17
N LEU A 317 -11.16 -30.86 1.93
CA LEU A 317 -11.96 -30.75 3.17
C LEU A 317 -13.41 -31.20 3.00
N VAL A 318 -14.06 -30.83 1.89
CA VAL A 318 -15.48 -31.09 1.61
C VAL A 318 -15.70 -32.54 1.15
N LEU A 319 -14.69 -33.15 0.53
CA LEU A 319 -14.71 -34.59 0.19
C LEU A 319 -14.59 -35.46 1.45
N GLY A 320 -13.86 -34.97 2.46
CA GLY A 320 -13.63 -35.64 3.74
C GLY A 320 -12.42 -36.58 3.69
N PRO A 321 -11.67 -36.71 4.80
CA PRO A 321 -10.40 -37.45 4.82
C PRO A 321 -10.55 -38.95 4.48
N GLN A 322 -11.70 -39.56 4.76
CA GLN A 322 -11.97 -40.97 4.42
C GLN A 322 -12.17 -41.16 2.91
N LYS A 323 -12.94 -40.28 2.27
CA LYS A 323 -13.17 -40.33 0.82
C LYS A 323 -11.89 -39.99 0.04
N CYS A 324 -11.11 -39.03 0.52
CA CYS A 324 -9.78 -38.77 -0.05
C CYS A 324 -8.86 -39.99 0.04
N GLN A 325 -8.97 -40.79 1.10
CA GLN A 325 -8.18 -42.01 1.24
C GLN A 325 -8.68 -43.13 0.32
N GLU A 326 -10.00 -43.26 0.14
CA GLU A 326 -10.64 -44.20 -0.79
C GLU A 326 -10.31 -43.89 -2.25
N ASP A 327 -10.25 -42.60 -2.61
CA ASP A 327 -9.97 -42.11 -3.96
C ASP A 327 -8.46 -41.92 -4.24
N GLY A 328 -7.57 -42.21 -3.27
CA GLY A 328 -6.12 -42.02 -3.41
C GLY A 328 -5.65 -40.57 -3.47
N LEU A 329 -6.47 -39.62 -3.00
CA LEU A 329 -6.25 -38.17 -2.96
C LEU A 329 -5.65 -37.68 -1.61
N ASP A 330 -5.06 -38.56 -0.81
CA ASP A 330 -4.44 -38.23 0.49
C ASP A 330 -3.38 -37.12 0.40
N TRP A 331 -2.68 -37.03 -0.72
CA TRP A 331 -1.67 -36.01 -0.99
C TRP A 331 -2.30 -34.61 -1.12
N LEU A 332 -3.47 -34.51 -1.76
CA LEU A 332 -4.22 -33.27 -1.97
C LEU A 332 -4.72 -32.71 -0.61
N ALA A 333 -5.17 -33.59 0.29
CA ALA A 333 -5.56 -33.23 1.65
C ALA A 333 -4.36 -32.74 2.50
N LYS A 334 -3.16 -33.28 2.28
CA LYS A 334 -1.92 -32.80 2.95
C LYS A 334 -1.53 -31.40 2.45
N GLU A 335 -1.62 -31.16 1.15
CA GLU A 335 -1.36 -29.84 0.54
C GLU A 335 -2.36 -28.79 1.04
N GLU A 336 -3.66 -29.10 1.05
CA GLU A 336 -4.67 -28.20 1.60
C GLU A 336 -4.36 -27.87 3.06
N LYS A 337 -4.03 -28.86 3.90
CA LYS A 337 -3.71 -28.61 5.31
C LYS A 337 -2.53 -27.64 5.48
N GLN A 338 -1.49 -27.74 4.66
CA GLN A 338 -0.36 -26.80 4.68
C GLN A 338 -0.80 -25.39 4.24
N LEU A 339 -1.60 -25.27 3.17
CA LEU A 339 -2.11 -23.99 2.72
C LEU A 339 -3.07 -23.34 3.74
N ARG A 340 -3.87 -24.14 4.46
CA ARG A 340 -4.71 -23.70 5.59
C ARG A 340 -3.88 -23.15 6.75
N MET A 341 -2.69 -23.71 7.03
CA MET A 341 -1.75 -23.12 7.99
C MET A 341 -1.29 -21.73 7.52
N GLY A 342 -0.96 -21.58 6.24
CA GLY A 342 -0.65 -20.28 5.65
C GLY A 342 -1.81 -19.27 5.76
N GLN A 343 -3.05 -19.74 5.57
CA GLN A 343 -4.26 -18.91 5.68
C GLN A 343 -4.50 -18.47 7.13
N ALA A 344 -4.30 -19.38 8.09
CA ALA A 344 -4.37 -19.08 9.51
C ALA A 344 -3.31 -18.03 9.91
N ASN A 345 -2.06 -18.20 9.46
CA ASN A 345 -0.97 -17.25 9.72
C ASN A 345 -1.31 -15.84 9.20
N ASN A 346 -1.80 -15.75 7.96
CA ASN A 346 -2.24 -14.47 7.38
C ASN A 346 -3.36 -13.83 8.22
N ALA A 347 -4.39 -14.61 8.57
CA ALA A 347 -5.52 -14.10 9.36
C ALA A 347 -5.08 -13.60 10.75
N LEU A 348 -4.18 -14.32 11.41
CA LEU A 348 -3.65 -13.94 12.72
C LEU A 348 -2.77 -12.68 12.64
N HIS A 349 -1.95 -12.56 11.60
CA HIS A 349 -1.15 -11.35 11.38
C HIS A 349 -2.03 -10.11 11.23
N GLU A 350 -3.03 -10.19 10.35
CA GLU A 350 -3.99 -9.10 10.15
C GLU A 350 -4.83 -8.81 11.39
N LEU A 351 -5.16 -9.83 12.18
CA LEU A 351 -5.84 -9.68 13.46
C LEU A 351 -4.98 -8.88 14.46
N CYS A 352 -3.68 -9.19 14.56
CA CYS A 352 -2.75 -8.43 15.40
C CYS A 352 -2.68 -6.95 14.98
N LEU A 353 -2.55 -6.69 13.67
CA LEU A 353 -2.52 -5.33 13.13
C LEU A 353 -3.80 -4.56 13.46
N ALA A 354 -4.96 -5.18 13.26
CA ALA A 354 -6.25 -4.54 13.54
C ALA A 354 -6.46 -4.29 15.05
N LEU A 355 -6.09 -5.22 15.92
CA LEU A 355 -6.19 -5.03 17.36
C LEU A 355 -5.25 -3.94 17.88
N ALA A 356 -4.05 -3.83 17.29
CA ALA A 356 -3.10 -2.81 17.65
C ALA A 356 -3.51 -1.42 17.14
N ASP A 357 -4.04 -1.32 15.91
CA ASP A 357 -4.65 -0.08 15.39
C ASP A 357 -5.83 0.36 16.27
N LYS A 358 -6.69 -0.59 16.67
CA LYS A 358 -7.76 -0.34 17.62
C LYS A 358 -7.22 0.26 18.92
N ALA A 359 -6.15 -0.30 19.47
CA ALA A 359 -5.54 0.21 20.71
C ALA A 359 -4.99 1.64 20.56
N VAL A 360 -4.35 1.95 19.42
CA VAL A 360 -3.90 3.30 19.10
C VAL A 360 -5.09 4.26 19.03
N LEU A 361 -6.16 3.92 18.32
CA LEU A 361 -7.37 4.76 18.25
C LEU A 361 -8.00 5.01 19.62
N PHE A 362 -8.01 4.02 20.52
CA PHE A 362 -8.47 4.21 21.90
C PHE A 362 -7.63 5.25 22.62
N ARG A 363 -6.32 5.26 22.40
CA ARG A 363 -5.40 6.19 23.05
C ARG A 363 -5.44 7.59 22.45
N THR A 364 -5.39 7.71 21.12
CA THR A 364 -5.26 9.01 20.43
C THR A 364 -6.60 9.71 20.26
N ASP A 365 -7.67 8.97 20.00
CA ASP A 365 -8.93 9.55 19.52
C ASP A 365 -10.01 9.48 20.58
N VAL A 366 -10.25 8.30 21.15
CA VAL A 366 -11.35 8.07 22.09
C VAL A 366 -11.11 8.83 23.40
N ARG A 367 -9.89 8.80 23.94
CA ARG A 367 -9.54 9.48 25.20
C ARG A 367 -9.45 11.00 25.08
N HIS A 368 -9.05 11.51 23.93
CA HIS A 368 -8.89 12.95 23.71
C HIS A 368 -10.13 13.61 23.08
N ALA A 369 -11.18 12.85 22.78
CA ALA A 369 -12.42 13.38 22.26
C ALA A 369 -13.14 14.23 23.32
N SER A 370 -13.22 15.54 23.07
CA SER A 370 -13.82 16.53 23.99
C SER A 370 -15.23 16.97 23.62
N SER A 371 -15.68 16.70 22.39
CA SER A 371 -17.00 17.04 21.87
C SER A 371 -17.76 15.81 21.39
N GLN A 372 -19.10 15.88 21.39
CA GLN A 372 -19.95 14.80 20.87
C GLN A 372 -19.57 14.39 19.43
N ALA A 373 -19.26 15.36 18.56
CA ALA A 373 -18.86 15.10 17.18
C ALA A 373 -17.49 14.44 17.05
N THR A 374 -16.52 14.79 17.92
CA THR A 374 -15.21 14.11 17.97
C THR A 374 -15.33 12.70 18.51
N THR A 375 -16.17 12.50 19.54
CA THR A 375 -16.43 11.19 20.14
C THR A 375 -17.09 10.25 19.13
N SER A 376 -18.16 10.69 18.45
CA SER A 376 -18.82 9.88 17.44
C SER A 376 -17.90 9.49 16.28
N ARG A 377 -17.01 10.40 15.83
CA ARG A 377 -16.02 10.09 14.79
C ARG A 377 -14.97 9.08 15.27
N ALA A 378 -14.46 9.23 16.49
CA ALA A 378 -13.52 8.29 17.09
C ALA A 378 -14.13 6.89 17.19
N TRP A 379 -15.36 6.79 17.72
CA TRP A 379 -16.08 5.52 17.79
C TRP A 379 -16.42 4.95 16.41
N GLY A 380 -16.72 5.79 15.41
CA GLY A 380 -16.90 5.35 14.03
C GLY A 380 -15.64 4.66 13.47
N ARG A 381 -14.45 5.20 13.76
CA ARG A 381 -13.17 4.55 13.41
C ARG A 381 -12.97 3.25 14.16
N VAL A 382 -13.25 3.22 15.47
CA VAL A 382 -13.16 1.98 16.27
C VAL A 382 -14.09 0.89 15.73
N MET A 383 -15.32 1.23 15.35
CA MET A 383 -16.28 0.29 14.76
C MET A 383 -15.80 -0.25 13.40
N ALA A 384 -15.16 0.59 12.58
CA ALA A 384 -14.58 0.15 11.31
C ALA A 384 -13.45 -0.86 11.53
N VAL A 385 -12.56 -0.59 12.49
CA VAL A 385 -11.49 -1.54 12.86
C VAL A 385 -12.07 -2.81 13.48
N ASP A 386 -13.15 -2.71 14.27
CA ASP A 386 -13.84 -3.88 14.84
C ASP A 386 -14.45 -4.78 13.77
N ALA A 387 -14.98 -4.21 12.68
CA ALA A 387 -15.40 -5.00 11.53
C ALA A 387 -14.23 -5.79 10.92
N THR A 388 -13.05 -5.16 10.83
CA THR A 388 -11.81 -5.81 10.37
C THR A 388 -11.35 -6.92 11.32
N VAL A 389 -11.35 -6.69 12.64
CA VAL A 389 -11.05 -7.69 13.67
C VAL A 389 -11.97 -8.91 13.53
N ASN A 390 -13.28 -8.69 13.42
CA ASN A 390 -14.26 -9.76 13.28
C ASN A 390 -14.07 -10.56 11.98
N LYS A 391 -13.74 -9.88 10.88
CA LYS A 391 -13.47 -10.50 9.58
C LYS A 391 -12.31 -11.49 9.67
N PHE A 392 -11.16 -11.06 10.18
CA PHE A 392 -10.00 -11.94 10.28
C PHE A 392 -10.16 -13.01 11.36
N ALA A 393 -10.91 -12.72 12.42
CA ALA A 393 -11.28 -13.73 13.42
C ALA A 393 -12.19 -14.84 12.84
N LYS A 394 -13.10 -14.52 11.91
CA LYS A 394 -13.92 -15.53 11.21
C LYS A 394 -13.08 -16.38 10.26
N ILE A 395 -12.20 -15.75 9.46
CA ILE A 395 -11.29 -16.47 8.56
C ILE A 395 -10.41 -17.45 9.35
N TYR A 396 -9.79 -17.00 10.44
CA TYR A 396 -8.97 -17.88 11.29
C TYR A 396 -9.76 -19.08 11.83
N ARG A 397 -10.98 -18.87 12.32
CA ARG A 397 -11.83 -19.96 12.84
C ARG A 397 -12.17 -20.97 11.75
N ALA A 398 -12.51 -20.50 10.54
CA ALA A 398 -12.76 -21.36 9.39
C ALA A 398 -11.52 -22.19 9.02
N SER A 399 -10.35 -21.55 8.89
CA SER A 399 -9.09 -22.25 8.61
C SER A 399 -8.74 -23.28 9.68
N ARG A 400 -8.96 -22.96 10.97
CA ARG A 400 -8.71 -23.90 12.07
C ARG A 400 -9.67 -25.09 12.03
N ARG A 401 -10.96 -24.85 11.78
CA ARG A 401 -11.98 -25.92 11.66
C ARG A 401 -11.62 -26.86 10.51
N ALA A 402 -11.20 -26.30 9.37
CA ALA A 402 -10.69 -27.06 8.24
C ALA A 402 -9.46 -27.91 8.60
N MET A 403 -8.46 -27.32 9.29
CA MET A 403 -7.28 -28.06 9.75
C MET A 403 -7.64 -29.23 10.67
N VAL A 404 -8.60 -29.05 11.59
CA VAL A 404 -9.08 -30.13 12.48
C VAL A 404 -9.70 -31.27 11.67
N ALA A 405 -10.58 -30.95 10.72
CA ALA A 405 -11.22 -31.94 9.86
C ALA A 405 -10.23 -32.69 8.95
N LEU A 406 -9.15 -32.04 8.51
CA LEU A 406 -8.05 -32.64 7.74
C LEU A 406 -7.02 -33.40 8.61
N GLY A 407 -7.35 -33.70 9.87
CA GLY A 407 -6.50 -34.47 10.79
C GLY A 407 -5.22 -33.72 11.19
N ALA A 408 -5.35 -32.49 11.67
CA ALA A 408 -4.22 -31.75 12.27
C ALA A 408 -3.68 -32.47 13.50
N SER A 409 -2.35 -32.50 13.63
CA SER A 409 -1.68 -33.10 14.80
C SER A 409 -1.88 -32.27 16.07
N ASN A 410 -1.74 -32.92 17.24
CA ASN A 410 -1.79 -32.22 18.53
C ASN A 410 -0.74 -31.09 18.63
N LEU A 411 0.43 -31.24 18.00
CA LEU A 411 1.45 -30.19 17.93
C LEU A 411 0.98 -28.96 17.14
N MET A 412 0.26 -29.18 16.03
CA MET A 412 -0.35 -28.09 15.26
C MET A 412 -1.46 -27.41 16.05
N LEU A 413 -2.32 -28.17 16.74
CA LEU A 413 -3.42 -27.63 17.53
C LEU A 413 -2.97 -26.91 18.81
N ALA A 414 -1.79 -27.27 19.34
CA ALA A 414 -1.13 -26.51 20.41
C ALA A 414 -0.63 -25.14 19.93
N ARG A 415 -0.22 -25.04 18.65
CA ARG A 415 0.17 -23.77 18.02
C ARG A 415 -1.06 -22.94 17.61
N TYR A 416 -2.03 -23.55 16.93
CA TYR A 416 -3.25 -22.90 16.44
C TYR A 416 -4.42 -23.14 17.42
N GLN A 417 -4.44 -22.37 18.50
CA GLN A 417 -5.42 -22.55 19.57
C GLN A 417 -6.79 -21.96 19.21
N VAL A 418 -7.81 -22.27 20.02
CA VAL A 418 -9.16 -21.71 19.84
C VAL A 418 -9.15 -20.21 20.10
N LEU A 419 -9.81 -19.44 19.22
CA LEU A 419 -9.93 -17.99 19.33
C LEU A 419 -11.22 -17.61 20.08
N SER A 420 -11.09 -17.23 21.35
CA SER A 420 -12.20 -16.75 22.18
C SER A 420 -12.52 -15.27 21.91
N LYS A 421 -13.70 -14.79 22.33
CA LYS A 421 -14.08 -13.38 22.26
C LYS A 421 -13.19 -12.50 23.16
N ASP A 422 -12.73 -13.04 24.29
CA ASP A 422 -11.86 -12.31 25.21
C ASP A 422 -10.50 -12.00 24.60
N HIS A 423 -10.01 -12.86 23.69
CA HIS A 423 -8.77 -12.60 22.97
C HIS A 423 -8.87 -11.41 21.98
N LEU A 424 -10.09 -10.99 21.62
CA LEU A 424 -10.35 -9.88 20.69
C LEU A 424 -10.57 -8.54 21.38
N LYS A 425 -10.57 -8.53 22.72
CA LYS A 425 -10.63 -7.29 23.50
C LYS A 425 -9.26 -6.60 23.43
N VAL A 426 -9.27 -5.28 23.29
CA VAL A 426 -8.05 -4.49 23.45
C VAL A 426 -7.59 -4.64 24.90
N SER A 427 -6.51 -5.39 25.11
CA SER A 427 -5.92 -5.51 26.45
C SER A 427 -5.34 -4.16 26.87
N SER A 428 -5.45 -3.83 28.15
CA SER A 428 -4.76 -2.70 28.78
C SER A 428 -3.26 -2.73 28.48
N ALA A 429 -2.64 -3.90 28.37
CA ALA A 429 -1.24 -4.05 27.99
C ALA A 429 -0.93 -3.64 26.53
N VAL A 430 -1.92 -3.73 25.63
CA VAL A 430 -1.82 -3.27 24.22
C VAL A 430 -2.17 -1.79 24.09
N ALA A 431 -2.92 -1.22 25.04
CA ALA A 431 -3.25 0.20 25.07
C ALA A 431 -2.22 1.04 25.86
N GLU A 432 -1.60 0.45 26.89
CA GLU A 432 -0.71 1.06 27.88
C GLU A 432 0.38 0.07 28.35
N PRO A 433 1.40 -0.23 27.51
CA PRO A 433 2.44 -1.21 27.85
C PRO A 433 3.28 -0.84 29.09
N ASN A 434 3.26 0.44 29.48
CA ASN A 434 4.11 1.00 30.54
C ASN A 434 3.37 1.32 31.86
N ALA A 435 2.08 0.98 31.99
CA ALA A 435 1.35 1.28 33.22
C ALA A 435 1.78 0.35 34.38
N ARG A 436 1.96 0.94 35.58
CA ARG A 436 2.41 0.21 36.77
C ARG A 436 1.33 -0.79 37.22
N GLY A 437 1.66 -2.08 37.17
CA GLY A 437 0.77 -3.16 37.62
C GLY A 437 0.46 -4.24 36.59
N HIS A 438 0.83 -4.06 35.31
CA HIS A 438 0.49 -4.97 34.21
C HIS A 438 1.35 -6.23 34.09
N ARG A 439 2.08 -6.63 35.15
CA ARG A 439 2.93 -7.84 35.12
C ARG A 439 2.15 -9.15 34.87
N ASN A 440 0.82 -9.14 34.98
CA ASN A 440 -0.04 -10.32 34.88
C ASN A 440 -1.13 -10.27 33.79
N ASP A 441 -1.20 -9.22 32.96
CA ASP A 441 -2.17 -9.18 31.85
C ASP A 441 -1.63 -10.04 30.70
N ALA A 442 -1.88 -11.35 30.76
CA ALA A 442 -1.44 -12.28 29.73
C ALA A 442 -2.06 -11.90 28.38
N LEU A 443 -1.23 -11.47 27.43
CA LEU A 443 -1.65 -11.27 26.05
C LEU A 443 -2.18 -12.59 25.48
N PRO A 444 -3.18 -12.55 24.57
CA PRO A 444 -3.61 -13.73 23.84
C PRO A 444 -2.45 -14.51 23.23
N TRP A 445 -2.58 -15.84 23.21
CA TRP A 445 -1.53 -16.78 22.74
C TRP A 445 -0.99 -16.47 21.33
N PHE A 446 -1.77 -15.77 20.49
CA PHE A 446 -1.36 -15.44 19.13
C PHE A 446 -0.39 -14.27 18.99
N TRP A 447 -0.20 -13.47 20.03
CA TRP A 447 0.80 -12.40 20.03
C TRP A 447 2.23 -12.94 20.15
N SER A 448 2.42 -14.13 20.72
CA SER A 448 3.74 -14.78 20.91
C SER A 448 3.98 -15.94 19.93
N MET A 449 3.14 -16.10 18.91
CA MET A 449 3.18 -17.28 18.02
C MET A 449 4.39 -17.33 17.07
N ASP A 450 4.97 -16.15 16.78
CA ASP A 450 6.12 -15.93 15.89
C ASP A 450 7.42 -15.65 16.65
N VAL A 451 7.36 -15.73 17.98
CA VAL A 451 8.47 -15.51 18.88
C VAL A 451 9.04 -16.89 19.24
N ALA A 452 10.37 -17.07 19.20
CA ALA A 452 11.00 -18.29 19.71
C ALA A 452 10.48 -18.53 21.14
N ARG A 453 10.22 -19.79 21.53
CA ARG A 453 9.57 -20.14 22.82
C ARG A 453 10.23 -19.52 24.07
N ASP A 454 11.43 -18.96 23.92
CA ASP A 454 12.26 -18.36 24.97
C ASP A 454 12.20 -16.82 25.05
N ALA A 455 11.47 -16.12 24.16
CA ALA A 455 11.32 -14.66 24.24
C ALA A 455 9.96 -14.25 24.84
N GLU A 456 10.01 -13.38 25.85
CA GLU A 456 8.84 -12.95 26.63
C GLU A 456 7.84 -12.14 25.77
N ALA A 457 6.53 -12.30 26.04
CA ALA A 457 5.44 -11.62 25.32
C ALA A 457 5.53 -10.08 25.30
N ASN A 458 6.32 -9.47 26.21
CA ASN A 458 6.58 -8.04 26.26
C ASN A 458 7.45 -7.53 25.09
N ASP A 459 8.28 -8.39 24.49
CA ASP A 459 9.23 -8.00 23.44
C ASP A 459 8.52 -7.65 22.11
N TRP A 460 7.44 -8.37 21.80
CA TRP A 460 6.65 -8.14 20.59
C TRP A 460 5.89 -6.81 20.61
N MET A 461 5.28 -6.46 21.75
CA MET A 461 4.53 -5.21 21.88
C MET A 461 5.45 -4.00 21.74
N MET A 462 6.62 -4.08 22.37
CA MET A 462 7.68 -3.07 22.23
C MET A 462 8.15 -2.91 20.80
N GLU A 463 8.30 -4.02 20.08
CA GLU A 463 8.65 -4.03 18.66
C GLU A 463 7.56 -3.40 17.78
N PHE A 464 6.29 -3.68 18.06
CA PHE A 464 5.16 -3.06 17.36
C PHE A 464 5.14 -1.54 17.58
N TYR A 465 5.25 -1.09 18.84
CA TYR A 465 5.29 0.34 19.16
C TYR A 465 6.48 1.04 18.52
N ARG A 466 7.65 0.39 18.52
CA ARG A 466 8.85 0.89 17.85
C ARG A 466 8.59 1.14 16.36
N VAL A 467 8.05 0.15 15.65
CA VAL A 467 7.74 0.27 14.21
C VAL A 467 6.69 1.35 13.95
N HIS A 468 5.60 1.38 14.73
CA HIS A 468 4.54 2.35 14.54
C HIS A 468 5.00 3.78 14.84
N TRP A 469 5.85 3.95 15.86
CA TRP A 469 6.49 5.22 16.18
C TRP A 469 7.41 5.68 15.05
N LEU A 470 8.30 4.81 14.55
CA LEU A 470 9.21 5.11 13.44
C LEU A 470 8.45 5.50 12.16
N ARG A 471 7.38 4.76 11.82
CA ARG A 471 6.55 5.06 10.64
C ARG A 471 5.77 6.36 10.80
N SER A 472 5.22 6.63 11.98
CA SER A 472 4.52 7.89 12.27
C SER A 472 5.46 9.09 12.25
N LYS A 473 6.68 8.93 12.78
CA LYS A 473 7.75 9.93 12.66
C LYS A 473 8.09 10.20 11.20
N ALA A 474 8.36 9.14 10.42
CA ALA A 474 8.66 9.27 9.00
C ALA A 474 7.53 9.98 8.23
N LEU A 475 6.26 9.66 8.53
CA LEU A 475 5.11 10.34 7.94
C LEU A 475 5.09 11.83 8.27
N LYS A 476 5.28 12.19 9.54
CA LYS A 476 5.36 13.58 9.99
C LYS A 476 6.53 14.30 9.28
N ASP A 477 7.72 13.70 9.26
CA ASP A 477 8.91 14.30 8.63
C ASP A 477 8.71 14.49 7.12
N ARG A 478 8.06 13.55 6.42
CA ARG A 478 7.71 13.70 4.99
C ARG A 478 6.72 14.84 4.75
N TRP A 479 5.80 15.11 5.69
CA TRP A 479 4.89 16.26 5.59
C TRP A 479 5.59 17.59 5.88
N GLU A 480 6.56 17.62 6.80
CA GLU A 480 7.41 18.80 7.02
C GLU A 480 8.20 19.15 5.77
N GLU A 481 8.82 18.15 5.15
CA GLU A 481 9.54 18.32 3.88
C GLU A 481 8.60 18.79 2.77
N GLU A 482 7.41 18.19 2.61
CA GLU A 482 6.43 18.60 1.60
C GLU A 482 6.05 20.08 1.76
N LEU A 483 5.89 20.56 2.99
CA LEU A 483 5.57 21.96 3.27
C LEU A 483 6.71 22.90 2.82
N GLU A 484 7.96 22.52 3.11
CA GLU A 484 9.15 23.26 2.67
C GLU A 484 9.30 23.24 1.14
N LEU A 485 9.08 22.09 0.52
CA LEU A 485 9.13 21.91 -0.94
C LEU A 485 8.07 22.76 -1.63
N ILE A 486 6.80 22.73 -1.21
CA ILE A 486 5.73 23.53 -1.83
C ILE A 486 6.02 25.04 -1.70
N ARG A 487 6.52 25.50 -0.54
CA ARG A 487 6.92 26.91 -0.35
C ARG A 487 8.06 27.28 -1.30
N SER A 488 9.03 26.40 -1.47
CA SER A 488 10.14 26.59 -2.40
C SER A 488 9.67 26.59 -3.86
N GLU A 489 8.81 25.66 -4.25
CA GLU A 489 8.20 25.58 -5.58
C GLU A 489 7.41 26.85 -5.94
N ALA A 490 6.67 27.41 -4.98
CA ALA A 490 5.98 28.69 -5.16
C ALA A 490 6.97 29.83 -5.48
N ARG A 491 8.03 29.94 -4.68
CA ARG A 491 9.08 30.95 -4.90
C ARG A 491 9.82 30.76 -6.22
N TRP A 492 10.21 29.52 -6.55
CA TRP A 492 10.90 29.20 -7.79
C TRP A 492 10.04 29.48 -9.02
N THR A 493 8.74 29.22 -8.95
CA THR A 493 7.82 29.54 -10.05
C THR A 493 7.75 31.04 -10.28
N GLY A 494 7.63 31.84 -9.21
CA GLY A 494 7.66 33.30 -9.29
C GLY A 494 8.98 33.83 -9.88
N ASN A 495 10.11 33.29 -9.44
CA ASN A 495 11.44 33.63 -9.97
C ASN A 495 11.59 33.24 -11.44
N PHE A 496 11.07 32.08 -11.85
CA PHE A 496 11.10 31.62 -13.23
C PHE A 496 10.29 32.56 -14.13
N PHE A 497 9.11 33.02 -13.69
CA PHE A 497 8.33 33.99 -14.47
C PHE A 497 9.00 35.35 -14.56
N ASP A 498 9.66 35.82 -13.50
CA ASP A 498 10.46 37.05 -13.56
C ASP A 498 11.64 36.91 -14.52
N PHE A 499 12.37 35.79 -14.46
CA PHE A 499 13.44 35.47 -15.40
C PHE A 499 12.94 35.45 -16.84
N LYS A 500 11.81 34.76 -17.12
CA LYS A 500 11.23 34.69 -18.46
C LYS A 500 10.75 36.04 -18.96
N ALA A 501 10.18 36.88 -18.11
CA ALA A 501 9.78 38.24 -18.48
C ALA A 501 10.99 39.06 -18.94
N ARG A 502 12.06 39.11 -18.13
CA ARG A 502 13.31 39.82 -18.45
C ARG A 502 14.01 39.24 -19.68
N PHE A 503 13.99 37.91 -19.84
CA PHE A 503 14.55 37.26 -21.02
C PHE A 503 13.91 37.79 -22.31
N TRP A 504 12.58 37.95 -22.32
CA TRP A 504 11.86 38.45 -23.49
C TRP A 504 12.01 39.97 -23.68
N GLU A 505 12.07 40.73 -22.58
CA GLU A 505 12.36 42.17 -22.60
C GLU A 505 13.75 42.47 -23.20
N ASN A 506 14.79 41.78 -22.72
CA ASN A 506 16.14 41.91 -23.29
C ASN A 506 16.19 41.47 -24.76
N MET A 507 15.37 40.49 -25.15
CA MET A 507 15.30 40.04 -26.54
C MET A 507 14.63 41.11 -27.42
N GLU A 508 13.59 41.79 -26.93
CA GLU A 508 12.99 42.95 -27.59
C GLU A 508 14.03 44.07 -27.81
N ASP A 509 14.76 44.43 -26.76
CA ASP A 509 15.80 45.49 -26.81
C ASP A 509 16.96 45.15 -27.77
N SER A 510 17.23 43.86 -27.98
CA SER A 510 18.30 43.38 -28.87
C SER A 510 17.91 43.33 -30.36
N ILE A 511 16.61 43.48 -30.68
CA ILE A 511 16.09 43.39 -32.05
C ILE A 511 16.16 44.78 -32.70
N GLY A 512 16.87 44.89 -33.83
CA GLY A 512 17.05 46.15 -34.56
C GLY A 512 15.77 46.67 -35.24
N ASP A 513 15.77 47.95 -35.61
CA ASP A 513 14.62 48.69 -36.15
C ASP A 513 14.21 48.34 -37.61
N ALA A 514 14.78 47.27 -38.18
CA ALA A 514 14.46 46.86 -39.55
C ALA A 514 12.98 46.44 -39.68
N ALA A 515 12.37 46.72 -40.83
CA ALA A 515 10.96 46.38 -41.07
C ALA A 515 10.66 44.87 -40.94
N THR A 516 11.65 44.02 -41.22
CA THR A 516 11.61 42.56 -41.07
C THR A 516 11.61 42.07 -39.61
N ASP A 517 12.03 42.93 -38.68
CA ASP A 517 12.26 42.59 -37.27
C ASP A 517 11.12 43.04 -36.34
N ARG A 518 10.22 43.91 -36.84
CA ARG A 518 9.02 44.38 -36.11
C ARG A 518 8.11 43.26 -35.61
N GLY A 519 7.94 42.19 -36.38
CA GLY A 519 7.12 41.05 -35.97
C GLY A 519 7.72 40.29 -34.79
N ARG A 520 9.05 40.17 -34.75
CA ARG A 520 9.79 39.53 -33.67
C ARG A 520 9.75 40.38 -32.40
N ALA A 521 9.97 41.69 -32.54
CA ALA A 521 9.84 42.65 -31.45
C ALA A 521 8.43 42.61 -30.82
N CYS A 522 7.37 42.65 -31.65
CA CYS A 522 6.00 42.55 -31.17
C CYS A 522 5.71 41.24 -30.43
N TYR A 523 6.23 40.10 -30.93
CA TYR A 523 6.10 38.82 -30.24
C TYR A 523 6.84 38.81 -28.90
N ALA A 524 8.09 39.31 -28.86
CA ALA A 524 8.88 39.42 -27.63
C ALA A 524 8.19 40.30 -26.58
N ALA A 525 7.69 41.48 -26.98
CA ALA A 525 6.92 42.39 -26.13
C ALA A 525 5.68 41.71 -25.53
N ARG A 526 4.93 40.96 -26.36
CA ARG A 526 3.79 40.17 -25.91
C ARG A 526 4.19 39.11 -24.89
N GLN A 527 5.26 38.37 -25.14
CA GLN A 527 5.75 37.35 -24.21
C GLN A 527 6.20 37.96 -22.89
N SER A 528 6.97 39.05 -22.93
CA SER A 528 7.39 39.81 -21.73
C SER A 528 6.18 40.21 -20.88
N THR A 529 5.14 40.77 -21.52
CA THR A 529 3.89 41.15 -20.85
C THR A 529 3.18 39.94 -20.22
N ILE A 530 3.09 38.81 -20.91
CA ILE A 530 2.44 37.58 -20.40
C ILE A 530 3.17 37.09 -19.14
N TYR A 531 4.49 36.92 -19.20
CA TYR A 531 5.27 36.45 -18.05
C TYR A 531 5.30 37.47 -16.91
N GLY A 532 5.31 38.78 -17.21
CA GLY A 532 5.17 39.84 -16.21
C GLY A 532 3.84 39.77 -15.44
N ARG A 533 2.73 39.48 -16.14
CA ARG A 533 1.42 39.26 -15.51
C ARG A 533 1.42 38.00 -14.63
N LEU A 534 1.99 36.89 -15.12
CA LEU A 534 2.10 35.64 -14.36
C LEU A 534 2.93 35.85 -13.09
N ARG A 535 4.06 36.55 -13.17
CA ARG A 535 4.89 36.93 -12.03
C ARG A 535 4.10 37.73 -10.99
N ASN A 536 3.42 38.79 -11.42
CA ASN A 536 2.65 39.64 -10.50
C ASN A 536 1.54 38.84 -9.81
N HIS A 537 0.91 37.91 -10.53
CA HIS A 537 -0.10 37.03 -9.95
C HIS A 537 0.46 36.06 -8.90
N CYS A 538 1.66 35.52 -9.14
CA CYS A 538 2.33 34.66 -8.16
C CYS A 538 2.60 35.40 -6.85
N ARG A 539 3.10 36.64 -6.94
CA ARG A 539 3.37 37.49 -5.76
C ARG A 539 2.09 37.71 -4.94
N ASN A 540 1.02 38.17 -5.59
CA ASN A 540 -0.26 38.42 -4.92
C ASN A 540 -0.86 37.17 -4.27
N THR A 541 -0.66 35.98 -4.85
CA THR A 541 -1.30 34.74 -4.37
C THR A 541 -0.66 34.19 -3.09
N PHE A 542 0.64 34.44 -2.88
CA PHE A 542 1.42 33.92 -1.75
C PHE A 542 1.77 34.98 -0.72
N ASP A 543 1.87 36.26 -1.07
CA ASP A 543 2.13 37.34 -0.10
C ASP A 543 0.96 37.54 0.89
N GLU A 544 -0.27 37.16 0.51
CA GLU A 544 -1.45 37.21 1.40
C GLU A 544 -1.44 36.15 2.53
N ASP A 545 -0.64 35.08 2.41
CA ASP A 545 -0.69 33.91 3.31
C ASP A 545 0.66 33.63 4.03
N VAL A 546 1.62 34.59 4.03
CA VAL A 546 2.93 34.48 4.73
C VAL A 546 2.93 35.20 6.10
N LEU A 547 1.76 35.40 6.70
CA LEU A 547 1.66 35.74 8.13
C LEU A 547 1.10 34.55 8.90
N PRO A 548 1.75 34.14 10.02
CA PRO A 548 1.15 33.18 10.96
C PRO A 548 -0.16 33.72 11.56
#